data_AF-A0A9X0A0Q4-F1
#
_entry.id   AF-A0A9X0A0Q4-F1
#
_cell.length_a   1.000
_cell.length_b   1.000
_cell.length_c   1.000
_cell.angle_alpha   90.00
_cell.angle_beta   90.00
_cell.angle_gamma   90.00
#
_symmetry.space_group_name_H-M   'P 1'
#
loop_
_entity.id
_entity.type
_entity.pdbx_description
1 polymer ?
#
loop_
_entity_poly.entity_id
_entity_poly.type
_entity_poly.pdbx_seq_one_letter_code
_entity_poly.pdbx_strand_id
1 'polypeptide(L)'
;MAAEREIVQALRTLRSLRGRVKNFVQFEEEVKETLGSIFERHRTGQNVFERVSRLRIEVGPVIETEITNWLRAVCRRLKARMRARNPWTVNFTRDMPEQIFLSILEVVKKAPSAFGVSHTETNVAYTISYSKETRLLRDFSKLCQTSRESVMSYLSRETKAPRKGNAKITVNADKPFVLTYMKTKQHVVLNCHYTFTNEHGYSFEG
;
A
#
# COMPACT_ATOMS: atom_id res chain seq x y z
N MET A 1 -8.96 -31.12 2.26
CA MET A 1 -8.93 -32.59 2.44
C MET A 1 -7.92 -33.30 1.53
N ALA A 2 -7.88 -33.08 0.20
CA ALA A 2 -6.87 -33.73 -0.65
C ALA A 2 -5.44 -33.20 -0.42
N ALA A 3 -5.25 -31.88 -0.43
CA ALA A 3 -3.93 -31.26 -0.28
C ALA A 3 -3.27 -31.49 1.10
N GLU A 4 -4.07 -31.58 2.16
CA GLU A 4 -3.57 -31.87 3.51
C GLU A 4 -2.97 -33.28 3.60
N ARG A 5 -3.55 -34.26 2.91
CA ARG A 5 -3.00 -35.61 2.82
C ARG A 5 -1.68 -35.64 2.06
N GLU A 6 -1.57 -34.87 0.96
CA GLU A 6 -0.34 -34.74 0.18
C GLU A 6 0.78 -34.06 0.98
N ILE A 7 0.47 -33.00 1.74
CA ILE A 7 1.45 -32.34 2.62
C ILE A 7 1.94 -33.30 3.71
N VAL A 8 1.04 -34.05 4.34
CA VAL A 8 1.41 -35.06 5.35
C VAL A 8 2.27 -36.17 4.73
N GLN A 9 1.99 -36.56 3.48
CA GLN A 9 2.80 -37.55 2.77
C GLN A 9 4.20 -37.02 2.45
N ALA A 10 4.32 -35.75 2.05
CA ALA A 10 5.61 -35.09 1.84
C ALA A 10 6.44 -35.04 3.14
N LEU A 11 5.83 -34.73 4.28
CA LEU A 11 6.51 -34.69 5.59
C LEU A 11 7.09 -36.06 5.99
N ARG A 12 6.42 -37.17 5.63
CA ARG A 12 6.93 -38.53 5.92
C ARG A 12 8.29 -38.79 5.27
N THR A 13 8.58 -38.19 4.11
CA THR A 13 9.88 -38.34 3.44
C THR A 13 11.02 -37.67 4.20
N LEU A 14 10.70 -36.62 4.97
CA LEU A 14 11.67 -35.86 5.77
C LEU A 14 12.09 -36.56 7.06
N ARG A 15 11.43 -37.68 7.43
CA ARG A 15 11.79 -38.47 8.62
C ARG A 15 13.22 -39.01 8.60
N SER A 16 13.80 -39.18 7.41
CA SER A 16 15.22 -39.52 7.24
C SER A 16 16.18 -38.47 7.84
N LEU A 17 15.71 -37.24 8.07
CA LEU A 17 16.49 -36.14 8.66
C LEU A 17 16.48 -36.14 10.20
N ARG A 18 15.77 -37.08 10.86
CA ARG A 18 15.61 -37.10 12.33
C ARG A 18 16.93 -37.13 13.11
N GLY A 19 17.98 -37.74 12.54
CA GLY A 19 19.33 -37.76 13.13
C GLY A 19 20.22 -36.57 12.74
N ARG A 20 19.74 -35.67 11.88
CA ARG A 20 20.50 -34.53 11.33
C ARG A 20 20.00 -33.17 11.83
N VAL A 21 18.89 -33.16 12.58
CA VAL A 21 18.24 -31.93 13.06
C VAL A 21 18.03 -32.05 14.57
N LYS A 22 18.47 -31.05 15.34
CA LYS A 22 18.45 -31.07 16.82
C LYS A 22 17.05 -31.24 17.42
N ASN A 23 16.04 -30.54 16.87
CA ASN A 23 14.65 -30.65 17.29
C ASN A 23 13.77 -30.99 16.08
N PHE A 24 13.68 -32.28 15.79
CA PHE A 24 12.96 -32.76 14.60
C PHE A 24 11.45 -32.49 14.67
N VAL A 25 10.85 -32.50 15.86
CA VAL A 25 9.41 -32.25 16.03
C VAL A 25 9.07 -30.82 15.64
N GLN A 26 9.82 -29.86 16.20
CA GLN A 26 9.67 -28.45 15.84
C GLN A 26 9.95 -28.21 14.35
N PHE A 27 10.99 -28.83 13.80
CA PHE A 27 11.28 -28.77 12.37
C PHE A 27 10.12 -29.30 11.51
N GLU A 28 9.53 -30.44 11.88
CA GLU A 28 8.42 -31.05 11.14
C GLU A 28 7.17 -30.17 11.19
N GLU A 29 6.87 -29.55 12.35
CA GLU A 29 5.79 -28.57 12.51
C GLU A 29 6.02 -27.33 11.64
N GLU A 30 7.21 -26.73 11.67
CA GLU A 30 7.53 -25.55 10.87
C GLU A 30 7.44 -25.84 9.37
N VAL A 31 7.89 -27.00 8.91
CA VAL A 31 7.76 -27.41 7.50
C VAL A 31 6.30 -27.65 7.12
N LYS A 32 5.50 -28.27 8.01
CA LYS A 32 4.06 -28.47 7.78
C LYS A 32 3.34 -27.14 7.60
N GLU A 33 3.58 -26.20 8.50
CA GLU A 33 3.01 -24.85 8.41
C GLU A 33 3.46 -24.12 7.15
N THR A 34 4.74 -24.25 6.78
CA THR A 34 5.29 -23.66 5.55
C THR A 34 4.59 -24.21 4.31
N LEU A 35 4.51 -25.53 4.18
CA LEU A 35 3.91 -26.18 3.02
C LEU A 35 2.40 -25.89 2.94
N GLY A 36 1.72 -25.86 4.08
CA GLY A 36 0.31 -25.45 4.17
C GLY A 36 0.10 -24.01 3.70
N SER A 37 0.91 -23.08 4.19
CA SER A 37 0.89 -21.67 3.76
C SER A 37 1.17 -21.52 2.26
N ILE A 38 2.18 -22.23 1.73
CA ILE A 38 2.53 -22.23 0.31
C ILE A 38 1.39 -22.79 -0.54
N PHE A 39 0.78 -23.90 -0.13
CA PHE A 39 -0.34 -24.51 -0.84
C PHE A 39 -1.51 -23.54 -0.91
N GLU A 40 -1.91 -22.97 0.24
CA GLU A 40 -2.99 -22.00 0.27
C GLU A 40 -2.71 -20.81 -0.64
N ARG A 41 -1.47 -20.28 -0.67
CA ARG A 41 -1.08 -19.17 -1.55
C ARG A 41 -1.25 -19.45 -3.06
N HIS A 42 -1.09 -20.71 -3.47
CA HIS A 42 -1.15 -21.12 -4.87
C HIS A 42 -2.45 -21.84 -5.23
N ARG A 43 -3.41 -21.87 -4.29
CA ARG A 43 -4.71 -22.49 -4.52
C ARG A 43 -5.47 -21.73 -5.61
N THR A 44 -5.92 -22.46 -6.61
CA THR A 44 -6.67 -21.91 -7.75
C THR A 44 -7.94 -21.21 -7.28
N GLY A 45 -8.21 -20.01 -7.81
CA GLY A 45 -9.43 -19.24 -7.50
C GLY A 45 -9.34 -18.25 -6.32
N GLN A 46 -8.16 -18.03 -5.74
CA GLN A 46 -7.98 -17.01 -4.69
C GLN A 46 -7.86 -15.59 -5.23
N ASN A 47 -8.39 -14.64 -4.47
CA ASN A 47 -8.20 -13.22 -4.74
C ASN A 47 -6.73 -12.83 -4.49
N VAL A 48 -6.15 -12.02 -5.37
CA VAL A 48 -4.76 -11.51 -5.24
C VAL A 48 -4.54 -10.83 -3.88
N PHE A 49 -5.56 -10.18 -3.31
CA PHE A 49 -5.51 -9.61 -1.98
C PHE A 49 -5.36 -10.67 -0.87
N GLU A 50 -6.14 -11.75 -0.92
CA GLU A 50 -6.03 -12.86 0.04
C GLU A 50 -4.65 -13.53 -0.03
N ARG A 51 -4.08 -13.61 -1.23
CA ARG A 51 -2.75 -14.18 -1.45
C ARG A 51 -1.63 -13.34 -0.83
N VAL A 52 -1.69 -12.02 -0.97
CA VAL A 52 -0.69 -11.09 -0.39
C VAL A 52 -0.83 -11.04 1.14
N SER A 53 -2.05 -11.11 1.67
CA SER A 53 -2.31 -11.12 3.12
C SER A 53 -1.83 -12.38 3.83
N ARG A 54 -1.58 -13.49 3.12
CA ARG A 54 -1.14 -14.80 3.70
C ARG A 54 0.36 -15.07 3.61
N LEU A 55 1.19 -14.07 3.30
CA LEU A 55 2.65 -14.22 3.38
C LEU A 55 3.08 -14.51 4.83
N ARG A 56 4.23 -15.20 5.00
CA ARG A 56 4.78 -15.64 6.30
C ARG A 56 5.13 -14.49 7.27
N ILE A 57 5.18 -13.27 6.74
CA ILE A 57 5.03 -12.02 7.48
C ILE A 57 3.61 -11.56 7.15
N GLU A 58 2.79 -11.24 8.14
CA GLU A 58 1.47 -10.63 7.90
C GLU A 58 1.66 -9.23 7.27
N VAL A 59 1.99 -9.20 5.97
CA VAL A 59 2.29 -7.99 5.21
C VAL A 59 1.02 -7.16 5.04
N GLY A 60 -0.15 -7.80 5.02
CA GLY A 60 -1.46 -7.13 4.94
C GLY A 60 -1.65 -6.08 6.05
N PRO A 61 -1.64 -6.47 7.35
CA PRO A 61 -1.70 -5.53 8.47
C PRO A 61 -0.63 -4.43 8.45
N VAL A 62 0.60 -4.76 8.03
CA VAL A 62 1.69 -3.78 7.90
C VAL A 62 1.38 -2.75 6.81
N ILE A 63 0.94 -3.20 5.63
CA ILE A 63 0.52 -2.33 4.53
C ILE A 63 -0.66 -1.46 4.98
N GLU A 64 -1.69 -2.05 5.58
CA GLU A 64 -2.86 -1.33 6.06
C GLU A 64 -2.46 -0.20 7.02
N THR A 65 -1.60 -0.51 7.98
CA THR A 65 -1.08 0.45 8.95
C THR A 65 -0.28 1.56 8.27
N GLU A 66 0.60 1.21 7.33
CA GLU A 66 1.42 2.17 6.59
C GLU A 66 0.59 3.10 5.71
N ILE A 67 -0.30 2.57 4.88
CA ILE A 67 -1.15 3.40 4.02
C ILE A 67 -2.04 4.32 4.88
N THR A 68 -2.60 3.82 5.98
CA THR A 68 -3.38 4.63 6.92
C THR A 68 -2.54 5.75 7.53
N ASN A 69 -1.30 5.48 7.88
CA ASN A 69 -0.37 6.48 8.38
C ASN A 69 -0.01 7.52 7.33
N TRP A 70 0.11 7.13 6.05
CA TRP A 70 0.32 8.05 4.93
C TRP A 70 -0.90 8.95 4.74
N LEU A 71 -2.11 8.41 4.76
CA LEU A 71 -3.37 9.15 4.67
C LEU A 71 -3.50 10.18 5.81
N ARG A 72 -3.23 9.78 7.06
CA ARG A 72 -3.16 10.70 8.21
C ARG A 72 -2.08 11.77 8.04
N ALA A 73 -0.94 11.41 7.45
CA ALA A 73 0.15 12.34 7.19
C ALA A 73 -0.21 13.36 6.09
N VAL A 74 -0.96 12.95 5.07
CA VAL A 74 -1.52 13.81 4.02
C VAL A 74 -2.53 14.78 4.64
N CYS A 75 -3.56 14.28 5.33
CA CYS A 75 -4.60 15.12 5.96
C CYS A 75 -4.01 16.18 6.89
N ARG A 76 -3.02 15.82 7.72
CA ARG A 76 -2.33 16.78 8.62
C ARG A 76 -1.57 17.88 7.87
N ARG A 77 -1.11 17.61 6.65
CA ARG A 77 -0.33 18.53 5.81
C ARG A 77 -1.20 19.39 4.91
N LEU A 78 -2.48 19.07 4.74
CA LEU A 78 -3.47 19.95 4.15
C LEU A 78 -3.65 21.19 5.05
N LYS A 79 -3.37 22.36 4.49
CA LYS A 79 -3.37 23.66 5.20
C LYS A 79 -3.95 24.76 4.31
N ALA A 80 -4.64 25.71 4.93
CA ALA A 80 -5.17 26.92 4.27
C ALA A 80 -4.11 27.97 3.89
N ARG A 81 -2.86 27.77 4.32
CA ARG A 81 -1.74 28.67 4.04
C ARG A 81 -0.76 27.98 3.11
N MET A 82 -0.51 28.57 1.94
CA MET A 82 0.51 28.08 1.03
C MET A 82 1.91 28.24 1.62
N ARG A 83 2.80 27.33 1.23
CA ARG A 83 4.24 27.50 1.43
C ARG A 83 4.81 28.33 0.28
N ALA A 84 5.83 29.15 0.56
CA ALA A 84 6.52 29.91 -0.48
C ALA A 84 7.22 28.98 -1.50
N ARG A 85 7.75 27.85 -1.02
CA ARG A 85 8.36 26.80 -1.85
C ARG A 85 7.37 25.65 -2.00
N ASN A 86 7.05 25.30 -3.24
CA ASN A 86 6.05 24.29 -3.63
C ASN A 86 4.66 24.60 -3.04
N PRO A 87 4.00 25.65 -3.57
CA PRO A 87 2.67 26.04 -3.09
C PRO A 87 1.68 24.91 -3.33
N TRP A 88 0.80 24.68 -2.35
CA TRP A 88 -0.30 23.72 -2.47
C TRP A 88 0.11 22.28 -2.83
N THR A 89 1.33 21.90 -2.45
CA THR A 89 1.86 20.54 -2.58
C THR A 89 2.05 19.89 -1.21
N VAL A 90 1.71 18.61 -1.10
CA VAL A 90 2.11 17.75 0.01
C VAL A 90 3.25 16.86 -0.47
N ASN A 91 4.41 17.00 0.18
CA ASN A 91 5.55 16.13 -0.04
C ASN A 91 6.11 15.68 1.31
N PHE A 92 6.31 14.37 1.48
CA PHE A 92 7.05 13.82 2.61
C PHE A 92 7.66 12.46 2.28
N THR A 93 8.66 12.09 3.07
CA THR A 93 9.32 10.79 3.00
C THR A 93 8.95 9.92 4.20
N ARG A 94 9.00 8.59 4.00
CA ARG A 94 8.81 7.59 5.04
C ARG A 94 9.72 6.40 4.78
N ASP A 95 10.46 5.98 5.80
CA ASP A 95 11.27 4.76 5.71
C ASP A 95 10.36 3.56 5.51
N MET A 96 10.74 2.67 4.60
CA MET A 96 9.95 1.51 4.25
C MET A 96 10.85 0.39 3.69
N PRO A 97 10.68 -0.86 4.14
CA PRO A 97 11.34 -1.98 3.50
C PRO A 97 10.86 -2.17 2.07
N GLU A 98 11.79 -2.48 1.16
CA GLU A 98 11.51 -2.63 -0.27
C GLU A 98 10.43 -3.68 -0.55
N GLN A 99 10.44 -4.79 0.18
CA GLN A 99 9.47 -5.87 0.04
C GLN A 99 8.03 -5.42 0.33
N ILE A 100 7.83 -4.47 1.25
CA ILE A 100 6.50 -3.92 1.56
C ILE A 100 6.03 -3.05 0.39
N PHE A 101 6.91 -2.19 -0.14
CA PHE A 101 6.57 -1.36 -1.30
C PHE A 101 6.30 -2.21 -2.55
N LEU A 102 7.09 -3.24 -2.79
CA LEU A 102 6.89 -4.18 -3.90
C LEU A 102 5.54 -4.90 -3.79
N SER A 103 5.12 -5.25 -2.58
CA SER A 103 3.80 -5.85 -2.33
C SER A 103 2.67 -4.88 -2.70
N ILE A 104 2.79 -3.59 -2.35
CA ILE A 104 1.85 -2.54 -2.77
C ILE A 104 1.84 -2.42 -4.30
N LEU A 105 3.01 -2.35 -4.93
CA LEU A 105 3.16 -2.26 -6.38
C LEU A 105 2.54 -3.46 -7.11
N GLU A 106 2.72 -4.67 -6.58
CA GLU A 106 2.12 -5.89 -7.13
C GLU A 106 0.59 -5.82 -7.12
N VAL A 107 0.01 -5.37 -6.01
CA VAL A 107 -1.45 -5.18 -5.89
C VAL A 107 -1.96 -4.20 -6.95
N VAL A 108 -1.25 -3.08 -7.15
CA VAL A 108 -1.62 -2.09 -8.16
C VAL A 108 -1.51 -2.66 -9.57
N LYS A 109 -0.41 -3.36 -9.89
CA LYS A 109 -0.14 -4.00 -11.19
C LYS A 109 -1.19 -5.07 -11.53
N LYS A 110 -1.61 -5.88 -10.56
CA LYS A 110 -2.54 -7.01 -10.76
C LYS A 110 -4.02 -6.64 -10.71
N ALA A 111 -4.35 -5.37 -10.54
CA ALA A 111 -5.74 -4.96 -10.53
C ALA A 111 -6.40 -5.16 -11.91
N PRO A 112 -7.72 -5.41 -11.98
CA PRO A 112 -8.42 -5.69 -13.24
C PRO A 112 -8.36 -4.60 -14.30
N SER A 113 -7.97 -3.37 -13.94
CA SER A 113 -7.86 -2.25 -14.85
C SER A 113 -6.67 -1.38 -14.49
N ALA A 114 -5.84 -1.11 -15.49
CA ALA A 114 -4.71 -0.18 -15.42
C ALA A 114 -5.13 1.29 -15.60
N PHE A 115 -6.40 1.56 -15.94
CA PHE A 115 -6.85 2.93 -16.21
C PHE A 115 -6.70 3.83 -14.97
N GLY A 116 -6.11 5.01 -15.17
CA GLY A 116 -5.93 6.01 -14.11
C GLY A 116 -4.76 5.77 -13.17
N VAL A 117 -3.87 4.82 -13.47
CA VAL A 117 -2.59 4.64 -12.77
C VAL A 117 -1.50 4.21 -13.75
N SER A 118 -0.30 4.75 -13.61
CA SER A 118 0.90 4.25 -14.27
C SER A 118 1.92 3.82 -13.23
N HIS A 119 2.84 2.96 -13.65
CA HIS A 119 3.97 2.58 -12.82
C HIS A 119 5.24 2.55 -13.66
N THR A 120 6.36 2.86 -13.03
CA THR A 120 7.67 2.89 -13.68
C THR A 120 8.68 2.23 -12.77
N GLU A 121 9.53 1.40 -13.36
CA GLU A 121 10.57 0.67 -12.67
C GLU A 121 11.91 1.03 -13.31
N THR A 122 12.82 1.54 -12.49
CA THR A 122 14.17 1.93 -12.91
C THR A 122 15.18 1.28 -11.98
N ASN A 123 16.47 1.40 -12.32
CA ASN A 123 17.54 0.92 -11.46
C ASN A 123 17.60 1.65 -10.11
N VAL A 124 17.04 2.86 -10.02
CA VAL A 124 17.12 3.72 -8.83
C VAL A 124 15.82 3.77 -8.02
N ALA A 125 14.67 3.55 -8.66
CA ALA A 125 13.38 3.75 -8.01
C ALA A 125 12.23 2.94 -8.65
N TYR A 126 11.22 2.69 -7.83
CA TYR A 126 9.88 2.27 -8.26
C TYR A 126 8.91 3.43 -8.09
N THR A 127 8.09 3.71 -9.09
CA THR A 127 7.09 4.78 -9.02
C THR A 127 5.70 4.25 -9.35
N ILE A 128 4.71 4.70 -8.58
CA ILE A 128 3.28 4.54 -8.86
C ILE A 128 2.70 5.95 -8.96
N SER A 129 2.04 6.25 -10.07
CA SER A 129 1.45 7.56 -10.35
C SER A 129 -0.03 7.40 -10.67
N TYR A 130 -0.89 7.91 -9.78
CA TYR A 130 -2.33 7.90 -9.96
C TYR A 130 -2.78 9.19 -10.65
N SER A 131 -3.38 9.05 -11.83
CA SER A 131 -3.93 10.15 -12.62
C SER A 131 -5.47 10.24 -12.55
N LYS A 132 -6.12 9.32 -11.83
CA LYS A 132 -7.55 9.36 -11.54
C LYS A 132 -7.82 9.12 -10.05
N GLU A 133 -8.55 10.04 -9.44
CA GLU A 133 -9.00 9.95 -8.05
C GLU A 133 -9.76 8.65 -7.77
N THR A 134 -10.64 8.23 -8.68
CA THR A 134 -11.42 6.98 -8.52
C THR A 134 -10.55 5.73 -8.44
N ARG A 135 -9.44 5.69 -9.18
CA ARG A 135 -8.46 4.60 -9.12
C ARG A 135 -7.66 4.63 -7.82
N LEU A 136 -7.21 5.81 -7.40
CA LEU A 136 -6.54 6.00 -6.11
C LEU A 136 -7.41 5.49 -4.95
N LEU A 137 -8.66 5.97 -4.88
CA LEU A 137 -9.61 5.61 -3.83
C LEU A 137 -9.88 4.10 -3.80
N ARG A 138 -10.05 3.46 -4.97
CA ARG A 138 -10.25 2.01 -5.08
C ARG A 138 -9.08 1.23 -4.49
N ASP A 139 -7.87 1.66 -4.77
CA ASP A 139 -6.68 0.88 -4.38
C ASP A 139 -6.40 1.06 -2.90
N PHE A 140 -6.45 2.31 -2.43
CA PHE A 140 -6.25 2.63 -1.03
C PHE A 140 -7.37 2.06 -0.15
N SER A 141 -8.62 2.03 -0.62
CA SER A 141 -9.72 1.42 0.14
C SER A 141 -9.47 -0.07 0.37
N LYS A 142 -8.93 -0.77 -0.64
CA LYS A 142 -8.60 -2.19 -0.52
C LYS A 142 -7.34 -2.43 0.32
N LEU A 143 -6.30 -1.62 0.14
CA LEU A 143 -5.03 -1.74 0.89
C LEU A 143 -5.21 -1.40 2.38
N CYS A 144 -6.11 -0.47 2.72
CA CYS A 144 -6.47 -0.11 4.09
C CYS A 144 -7.65 -0.91 4.66
N GLN A 145 -8.24 -1.84 3.90
CA GLN A 145 -9.45 -2.57 4.30
C GLN A 145 -10.59 -1.64 4.81
N THR A 146 -10.77 -0.50 4.16
CA THR A 146 -11.75 0.53 4.56
C THR A 146 -12.60 0.97 3.36
N SER A 147 -13.62 1.78 3.60
CA SER A 147 -14.48 2.28 2.51
C SER A 147 -13.79 3.39 1.71
N ARG A 148 -14.27 3.65 0.48
CA ARG A 148 -13.72 4.74 -0.35
C ARG A 148 -14.00 6.11 0.28
N GLU A 149 -15.12 6.24 0.97
CA GLU A 149 -15.55 7.45 1.68
C GLU A 149 -14.61 7.74 2.86
N SER A 150 -14.20 6.69 3.58
CA SER A 150 -13.20 6.78 4.64
C SER A 150 -11.86 7.28 4.07
N VAL A 151 -11.36 6.70 2.97
CA VAL A 151 -10.14 7.19 2.29
C VAL A 151 -10.31 8.65 1.85
N MET A 152 -11.44 8.99 1.22
CA MET A 152 -11.74 10.35 0.76
C MET A 152 -11.66 11.36 1.89
N SER A 153 -12.15 11.01 3.09
CA SER A 153 -12.11 11.90 4.25
C SER A 153 -10.68 12.29 4.69
N TYR A 154 -9.67 11.46 4.39
CA TYR A 154 -8.26 11.81 4.62
C TYR A 154 -7.67 12.69 3.52
N LEU A 155 -8.27 12.67 2.32
CA LEU A 155 -7.86 13.45 1.17
C LEU A 155 -8.49 14.85 1.15
N SER A 156 -9.38 15.14 2.09
CA SER A 156 -9.91 16.48 2.34
C SER A 156 -9.69 16.90 3.79
N ARG A 157 -9.75 18.20 4.03
CA ARG A 157 -9.70 18.76 5.37
C ARG A 157 -10.37 20.12 5.40
N GLU A 158 -11.38 20.23 6.24
CA GLU A 158 -11.91 21.53 6.63
C GLU A 158 -10.91 22.25 7.54
N THR A 159 -10.60 23.48 7.17
CA THR A 159 -9.79 24.38 7.99
C THR A 159 -10.71 25.33 8.73
N LYS A 160 -10.49 25.45 10.03
CA LYS A 160 -11.14 26.45 10.89
C LYS A 160 -10.26 27.70 10.97
N ALA A 161 -10.67 28.68 11.77
CA ALA A 161 -9.99 29.97 11.93
C ALA A 161 -8.44 29.85 12.04
N PRO A 162 -7.66 30.79 11.46
CA PRO A 162 -8.07 32.11 10.95
C PRO A 162 -8.48 32.14 9.46
N ARG A 163 -8.37 31.02 8.72
CA ARG A 163 -8.81 30.93 7.32
C ARG A 163 -9.75 29.75 7.16
N LYS A 164 -11.05 30.04 7.12
CA LYS A 164 -12.09 29.02 6.96
C LYS A 164 -12.17 28.57 5.49
N GLY A 165 -12.29 27.27 5.29
CA GLY A 165 -12.35 26.69 3.96
C GLY A 165 -12.14 25.18 3.96
N ASN A 166 -11.97 24.62 2.77
CA ASN A 166 -11.73 23.20 2.56
C ASN A 166 -10.47 23.02 1.71
N ALA A 167 -9.52 22.24 2.19
CA ALA A 167 -8.37 21.78 1.41
C ALA A 167 -8.66 20.36 0.90
N LYS A 168 -8.62 20.13 -0.41
CA LYS A 168 -8.85 18.82 -1.03
C LYS A 168 -7.70 18.44 -1.96
N ILE A 169 -7.20 17.22 -1.86
CA ILE A 169 -6.22 16.66 -2.79
C ILE A 169 -6.80 16.61 -4.20
N THR A 170 -6.00 17.06 -5.17
CA THR A 170 -6.34 17.06 -6.58
C THR A 170 -5.58 15.93 -7.26
N VAL A 171 -6.30 15.06 -7.97
CA VAL A 171 -5.74 13.90 -8.68
C VAL A 171 -6.24 13.87 -10.11
N ASN A 172 -5.39 14.30 -11.03
CA ASN A 172 -5.64 14.25 -12.47
C ASN A 172 -4.33 13.96 -13.23
N ALA A 173 -4.35 14.03 -14.57
CA ALA A 173 -3.17 13.74 -15.39
C ALA A 173 -2.03 14.74 -15.15
N ASP A 174 -2.35 16.02 -14.92
CA ASP A 174 -1.38 17.10 -14.74
C ASP A 174 -0.86 17.16 -13.29
N LYS A 175 -1.73 16.83 -12.33
CA LYS A 175 -1.48 16.82 -10.90
C LYS A 175 -1.73 15.40 -10.36
N PRO A 176 -0.84 14.43 -10.66
CA PRO A 176 -1.01 13.07 -10.19
C PRO A 176 -0.70 12.94 -8.68
N PHE A 177 -1.21 11.88 -8.08
CA PHE A 177 -0.79 11.41 -6.76
C PHE A 177 0.30 10.36 -6.94
N VAL A 178 1.51 10.67 -6.46
CA VAL A 178 2.72 9.90 -6.78
C VAL A 178 3.33 9.29 -5.52
N LEU A 179 3.64 8.00 -5.62
CA LEU A 179 4.44 7.24 -4.66
C LEU A 179 5.73 6.81 -5.34
N THR A 180 6.88 7.22 -4.82
CA THR A 180 8.19 6.86 -5.36
C THR A 180 9.02 6.19 -4.27
N TYR A 181 9.32 4.91 -4.44
CA TYR A 181 10.29 4.20 -3.61
C TYR A 181 11.70 4.39 -4.13
N MET A 182 12.58 4.91 -3.29
CA MET A 182 14.00 5.12 -3.60
C MET A 182 14.80 3.91 -3.11
N LYS A 183 15.31 3.08 -4.03
CA LYS A 183 16.00 1.82 -3.70
C LYS A 183 17.22 2.01 -2.80
N THR A 184 18.04 3.01 -3.12
CA THR A 184 19.29 3.30 -2.39
C THR A 184 19.05 3.87 -1.00
N LYS A 185 17.96 4.62 -0.81
CA LYS A 185 17.65 5.29 0.46
C LYS A 185 16.63 4.53 1.32
N GLN A 186 16.07 3.44 0.77
CA GLN A 186 15.06 2.59 1.42
C GLN A 186 13.88 3.35 2.03
N HIS A 187 13.37 4.32 1.29
CA HIS A 187 12.19 5.08 1.69
C HIS A 187 11.23 5.30 0.53
N VAL A 188 9.97 5.54 0.89
CA VAL A 188 8.96 6.06 -0.02
C VAL A 188 8.88 7.58 0.08
N VAL A 189 8.76 8.23 -1.06
CA VAL A 189 8.42 9.64 -1.21
C VAL A 189 6.99 9.71 -1.70
N LEU A 190 6.15 10.43 -0.97
CA LEU A 190 4.78 10.72 -1.38
C LEU A 190 4.71 12.17 -1.85
N ASN A 191 4.15 12.38 -3.04
CA ASN A 191 3.96 13.71 -3.62
C ASN A 191 2.54 13.83 -4.20
N CYS A 192 1.81 14.87 -3.81
CA CYS A 192 0.49 15.17 -4.35
C CYS A 192 0.17 16.66 -4.23
N HIS A 193 -0.75 17.12 -5.07
CA HIS A 193 -1.24 18.49 -5.08
C HIS A 193 -2.59 18.58 -4.38
N TYR A 194 -2.93 19.75 -3.87
CA TYR A 194 -4.25 20.00 -3.30
C TYR A 194 -4.73 21.39 -3.69
N THR A 195 -6.05 21.57 -3.70
CA THR A 195 -6.69 22.87 -3.90
C THR A 195 -7.30 23.29 -2.57
N PHE A 196 -7.16 24.56 -2.21
CA PHE A 196 -7.84 25.15 -1.07
C PHE A 196 -8.96 26.07 -1.54
N THR A 197 -10.18 25.81 -1.11
CA THR A 197 -11.35 26.65 -1.38
C THR A 197 -11.75 27.36 -0.10
N ASN A 198 -11.76 28.69 -0.09
CA ASN A 198 -12.17 29.45 1.09
C ASN A 198 -13.70 29.46 1.27
N GLU A 199 -14.16 30.01 2.39
CA GLU A 199 -15.60 30.11 2.69
C GLU A 199 -16.42 30.94 1.69
N HIS A 200 -15.77 31.77 0.88
CA HIS A 200 -16.39 32.57 -0.17
C HIS A 200 -16.38 31.89 -1.55
N GLY A 201 -15.89 30.65 -1.64
CA GLY A 201 -15.85 29.87 -2.89
C GLY A 201 -14.62 30.12 -3.77
N TYR A 202 -13.67 30.97 -3.36
CA TYR A 202 -12.43 31.16 -4.11
C TYR A 202 -11.47 29.99 -3.90
N SER A 203 -11.00 29.42 -5.00
CA SER A 203 -10.07 28.29 -5.00
C SER A 203 -8.64 28.74 -5.30
N PHE A 204 -7.69 28.19 -4.55
CA PHE A 204 -6.27 28.44 -4.66
C PHE A 204 -5.55 27.11 -4.90
N GLU A 205 -4.76 27.06 -5.97
CA GLU A 205 -4.00 25.88 -6.35
C GLU A 205 -2.62 26.27 -6.90
N GLY A 206 -1.70 25.30 -6.90
CA GLY A 206 -0.35 25.42 -7.48
C GLY A 206 -0.19 24.49 -8.67
#